data_AF-A0A921GDQ2-F1
#
_entry.id   AF-A0A921GDQ2-F1
#
_cell.length_a   1.000
_cell.length_b   1.000
_cell.length_c   1.000
_cell.angle_alpha   90.00
_cell.angle_beta   90.00
_cell.angle_gamma   90.00
#
_symmetry.space_group_name_H-M   'P 1'
#
loop_
_entity.id
_entity.type
_entity.pdbx_description
1 polymer ?
#
loop_
_entity_poly.entity_id
_entity_poly.type
_entity_poly.pdbx_seq_one_letter_code
_entity_poly.pdbx_strand_id
1 'polypeptide(L)' 'MDEMIEDCAPRMAKAMGWTADEAASLLGAVLPTLRRWYGGEAR' A
#
# COMPACT_ATOMS: atom_id res chain seq x y z
N MET A 1 -5.47 -6.78 3.26
CA MET A 1 -4.72 -5.78 2.46
C MET A 1 -4.25 -4.66 3.38
N ASP A 2 -5.06 -4.29 4.35
CA ASP A 2 -4.74 -3.29 5.39
C ASP A 2 -3.46 -3.61 6.18
N GLU A 3 -3.25 -4.85 6.62
CA GLU A 3 -2.01 -5.23 7.33
C GLU A 3 -0.73 -4.98 6.51
N MET A 4 -0.78 -5.12 5.18
CA MET A 4 0.35 -4.75 4.32
C MET A 4 0.53 -3.23 4.24
N ILE A 5 -0.57 -2.49 4.21
CA ILE A 5 -0.54 -1.02 4.15
C ILE A 5 0.06 -0.49 5.45
N GLU A 6 -0.40 -1.01 6.60
CA GLU A 6 0.12 -0.64 7.93
C GLU A 6 1.62 -0.94 8.07
N ASP A 7 2.11 -2.03 7.49
CA ASP A 7 3.53 -2.39 7.50
C ASP A 7 4.37 -1.56 6.51
N CYS A 8 3.84 -1.24 5.33
CA CYS A 8 4.58 -0.59 4.25
C CYS A 8 4.54 0.94 4.29
N ALA A 9 3.41 1.52 4.70
CA ALA A 9 3.19 2.97 4.69
C ALA A 9 4.24 3.74 5.51
N PRO A 10 4.66 3.30 6.72
CA PRO A 10 5.67 4.02 7.49
C PRO A 10 7.05 4.06 6.81
N ARG A 11 7.43 2.96 6.15
CA ARG A 11 8.72 2.88 5.44
C ARG A 11 8.72 3.77 4.20
N MET A 12 7.61 3.76 3.46
CA MET A 12 7.44 4.58 2.26
C MET A 12 7.38 6.07 2.61
N ALA A 13 6.62 6.44 3.63
CA ALA A 13 6.54 7.79 4.16
C ALA A 13 7.93 8.35 4.48
N LYS A 14 8.74 7.58 5.22
CA LYS A 14 10.12 7.96 5.54
C LYS A 14 11.01 8.12 4.30
N ALA A 15 10.89 7.22 3.32
CA ALA A 15 11.73 7.23 2.13
C ALA A 15 11.39 8.39 1.17
N MET A 16 10.10 8.74 1.08
CA MET A 16 9.58 9.75 0.14
C MET A 16 9.38 11.12 0.78
N GLY A 17 9.54 11.24 2.10
CA GLY A 17 9.24 12.47 2.85
C GLY A 17 7.75 12.77 2.94
N TRP A 18 6.90 11.74 2.85
CA TRP A 18 5.45 11.86 2.96
C TRP A 18 4.97 11.62 4.39
N THR A 19 3.71 11.96 4.63
CA THR A 19 2.97 11.47 5.80
C THR A 19 2.61 10.00 5.64
N ALA A 20 2.36 9.32 6.76
CA ALA A 20 1.87 7.94 6.75
C ALA A 20 0.53 7.83 6.02
N ASP A 21 -0.35 8.83 6.14
CA ASP A 21 -1.67 8.86 5.51
C ASP A 21 -1.59 8.98 3.98
N GLU A 22 -0.66 9.78 3.45
CA GLU A 22 -0.41 9.88 2.00
C GLU A 22 0.12 8.56 1.43
N ALA A 23 1.06 7.93 2.14
CA ALA A 23 1.58 6.63 1.76
C ALA A 23 0.50 5.53 1.84
N ALA A 24 -0.31 5.53 2.91
CA ALA A 24 -1.41 4.58 3.08
C ALA A 24 -2.48 4.76 2.00
N SER A 25 -2.83 6.00 1.66
CA SER A 25 -3.78 6.31 0.58
C SER A 25 -3.31 5.77 -0.78
N LEU A 26 -2.03 5.97 -1.12
CA LEU A 26 -1.46 5.44 -2.35
C LEU A 26 -1.43 3.90 -2.35
N LEU A 27 -0.98 3.28 -1.26
CA LEU A 27 -0.92 1.83 -1.15
C LEU A 27 -2.33 1.21 -1.22
N GLY A 28 -3.33 1.82 -0.58
CA GLY A 28 -4.73 1.43 -0.69
C GLY A 28 -5.29 1.52 -2.12
N ALA A 29 -4.80 2.47 -2.92
CA ALA A 29 -5.18 2.59 -4.33
C ALA A 29 -4.45 1.59 -5.25
N VAL A 30 -3.16 1.35 -4.99
CA VAL A 30 -2.29 0.57 -5.90
C VAL A 30 -2.33 -0.92 -5.58
N LEU A 31 -2.28 -1.34 -4.31
CA LEU A 31 -2.22 -2.75 -3.92
C LEU A 31 -3.37 -3.61 -4.48
N PRO A 32 -4.64 -3.14 -4.52
CA PRO A 32 -5.73 -3.89 -5.16
C PRO A 32 -5.52 -4.16 -6.65
N THR A 33 -4.75 -3.30 -7.33
CA THR A 33 -4.47 -3.43 -8.78
C THR A 33 -3.35 -4.44 -9.07
N LEU A 34 -2.56 -4.84 -8.06
CA LEU A 34 -1.42 -5.76 -8.19
C LEU A 34 -1.85 -7.25 -8.15
N ARG A 35 -2.90 -7.61 -8.90
CA ARG A 35 -3.54 -8.95 -8.98
C ARG A 35 -2.56 -10.13 -9.12
N ARG A 36 -1.37 -9.88 -9.67
CA ARG A 36 -0.35 -10.90 -9.97
C ARG A 36 0.46 -11.36 -8.74
N TRP A 37 0.58 -10.56 -7.68
CA TRP A 37 1.54 -10.85 -6.60
C TRP A 37 0.97 -11.75 -5.51
N TYR A 38 -0.37 -11.84 -5.39
CA TYR A 38 -1.04 -12.57 -4.31
C TYR A 38 -2.05 -13.62 -4.80
N GLY A 39 -2.16 -13.87 -6.10
CA GLY A 39 -2.98 -14.96 -6.65
C GLY A 39 -4.49 -14.84 -6.43
N GLY A 40 -5.02 -13.65 -6.13
CA GLY A 40 -6.44 -13.41 -5.86
C GLY A 40 -7.04 -12.36 -6.80
N GLU A 41 -8.21 -12.68 -7.38
CA GLU A 41 -8.98 -11.78 -8.26
C GLU A 41 -9.41 -10.51 -7.52
N ALA A 42 -9.03 -9.34 -8.05
CA ALA A 42 -9.67 -8.08 -7.68
C ALA A 42 -11.11 -8.08 -8.23
N ARG A 43 -12.08 -8.11 -7.34
CA ARG A 43 -13.51 -8.03 -7.65
C ARG A 43 -14.02 -6.62 -7.43
#